data_AF-A0A7W9P8S0-F1
#
_entry.id   AF-A0A7W9P8S0-F1
#
_cell.length_a   1.000
_cell.length_b   1.000
_cell.length_c   1.000
_cell.angle_alpha   90.00
_cell.angle_beta   90.00
_cell.angle_gamma   90.00
#
_symmetry.space_group_name_H-M   'P 1'
#
loop_
_entity.id
_entity.type
_entity.pdbx_description
1 polymer ?
#
loop_
_entity_poly.entity_id
_entity_poly.type
_entity_poly.pdbx_seq_one_letter_code
_entity_poly.pdbx_strand_id
1 'polypeptide(L)'
;MRTFVWQGIDEPRMEIVRVESLDRASGTQIGLVYQLRWQLDGSELTVDTGGGPVRHRLDGADYFDLQHSAFFNSLPVVRDGLLDAGAASRDYTMRFVSVPDLSATLTTQRYEPRGGRTVQFSSGDYRADIDFDEDGYVVLYEDYLQRLQP
;
A
#
# COMPACT_ATOMS: atom_id res chain seq x y z
N MET A 1 0.46 -0.19 18.57
CA MET A 1 1.36 0.51 17.66
C MET A 1 2.37 -0.48 17.11
N ARG A 2 2.39 -0.70 15.79
CA ARG A 2 3.38 -1.55 15.10
C ARG A 2 4.27 -0.68 14.23
N THR A 3 5.53 -1.08 14.05
CA THR A 3 6.48 -0.41 13.17
C THR A 3 7.06 -1.42 12.20
N PHE A 4 7.07 -1.06 10.93
CA PHE A 4 7.56 -1.89 9.83
C PHE A 4 8.52 -1.09 8.97
N VAL A 5 9.48 -1.79 8.35
CA VAL A 5 10.41 -1.20 7.39
C VAL A 5 10.40 -2.05 6.11
N TRP A 6 10.32 -1.42 4.95
CA TRP A 6 10.44 -2.07 3.64
C TRP A 6 11.63 -1.53 2.87
N GLN A 7 12.21 -2.36 2.00
CA GLN A 7 13.21 -1.95 1.01
C GLN A 7 12.76 -2.35 -0.42
N GLY A 8 13.21 -1.60 -1.42
CA GLY A 8 13.07 -1.93 -2.83
C GLY A 8 14.03 -3.00 -3.27
N ILE A 9 13.53 -3.92 -4.09
CA ILE A 9 14.32 -4.98 -4.70
C ILE A 9 14.87 -4.53 -6.05
N ASP A 10 14.07 -3.77 -6.81
CA ASP A 10 14.35 -3.27 -8.15
C ASP A 10 15.23 -2.01 -8.16
N GLU A 11 14.93 -1.08 -7.26
CA GLU A 11 15.60 0.21 -7.13
C GLU A 11 15.86 0.55 -5.66
N PRO A 12 16.84 1.42 -5.34
CA PRO A 12 17.03 1.91 -3.98
C PRO A 12 15.82 2.70 -3.49
N ARG A 13 14.95 2.02 -2.74
CA ARG A 13 13.83 2.63 -2.01
C ARG A 13 13.69 2.00 -0.64
N MET A 14 13.24 2.76 0.34
CA MET A 14 12.88 2.28 1.66
C MET A 14 11.62 2.98 2.17
N GLU A 15 10.84 2.29 2.98
CA GLU A 15 9.70 2.88 3.69
C GLU A 15 9.70 2.45 5.15
N ILE A 16 9.44 3.38 6.07
CA ILE A 16 9.12 3.09 7.47
C ILE A 16 7.67 3.48 7.72
N VAL A 17 6.85 2.56 8.22
CA VAL A 17 5.43 2.83 8.55
C VAL A 17 5.15 2.56 10.02
N ARG A 18 4.40 3.47 10.63
CA ARG A 18 3.82 3.34 11.97
C ARG A 18 2.31 3.17 11.82
N VAL A 19 1.81 2.01 12.25
CA VAL A 19 0.39 1.67 12.15
C VAL A 19 -0.25 1.72 13.54
N GLU A 20 -1.25 2.58 13.69
CA GLU A 20 -2.13 2.63 14.87
C GLU A 20 -3.38 1.77 14.62
N SER A 21 -4.00 1.93 13.45
CA SER A 21 -5.11 1.15 12.91
C SER A 21 -5.06 1.17 11.38
N LEU A 22 -5.93 0.40 10.71
CA LEU A 22 -6.00 0.38 9.24
C LEU A 22 -6.39 1.73 8.63
N ASP A 23 -7.13 2.56 9.36
CA ASP A 23 -7.52 3.91 8.97
C ASP A 23 -6.65 5.00 9.61
N ARG A 24 -5.61 4.63 10.38
CA ARG A 24 -4.69 5.58 11.00
C ARG A 24 -3.27 5.06 11.01
N ALA A 25 -2.47 5.60 10.11
CA ALA A 25 -1.07 5.25 9.96
C ALA A 25 -0.28 6.45 9.45
N SER A 26 1.03 6.40 9.65
CA SER A 26 1.95 7.38 9.06
C SER A 26 3.21 6.68 8.58
N GLY A 27 3.83 7.24 7.55
CA GLY A 27 5.05 6.66 7.02
C GLY A 27 6.03 7.68 6.48
N THR A 28 7.25 7.20 6.23
CA THR A 28 8.29 7.93 5.53
C THR A 28 8.87 7.03 4.47
N GLN A 29 8.77 7.45 3.21
CA GLN A 29 9.46 6.82 2.09
C GLN A 29 10.74 7.59 1.75
N ILE A 30 11.75 6.86 1.34
CA ILE A 30 13.00 7.36 0.79
C ILE A 30 13.20 6.66 -0.55
N GLY A 31 13.23 7.41 -1.63
CA GLY A 31 13.65 6.92 -2.94
C GLY A 31 14.92 7.63 -3.40
N LEU A 32 15.38 7.30 -4.62
CA LEU A 32 16.59 7.87 -5.21
C LEU A 32 16.60 9.41 -5.27
N VAL A 33 15.44 10.02 -5.54
CA VAL A 33 15.31 11.47 -5.79
C VAL A 33 14.28 12.15 -4.89
N TYR A 34 13.73 11.44 -3.91
CA TYR A 34 12.68 11.99 -3.04
C TYR A 34 12.77 11.42 -1.62
N GLN A 35 12.32 12.24 -0.66
CA GLN A 35 11.87 11.78 0.64
C GLN A 35 10.41 12.22 0.77
N LEU A 36 9.53 11.31 1.15
CA LEU A 36 8.11 11.57 1.31
C LEU A 36 7.69 11.25 2.75
N ARG A 37 6.92 12.13 3.37
CA ARG A 37 6.17 11.83 4.60
C ARG A 37 4.69 11.72 4.26
N TRP A 38 4.00 10.78 4.89
CA TRP A 38 2.57 10.63 4.70
C TRP A 38 1.84 10.32 6.00
N GLN A 39 0.57 10.70 6.07
CA GLN A 39 -0.34 10.40 7.18
C GLN A 39 -1.73 10.08 6.63
N LEU A 40 -2.23 8.90 6.98
CA LEU A 40 -3.61 8.48 6.78
C LEU A 40 -4.41 8.75 8.06
N ASP A 41 -5.54 9.44 7.94
CA ASP A 41 -6.49 9.67 9.05
C ASP A 41 -7.93 9.54 8.51
N GLY A 42 -8.52 8.37 8.69
CA GLY A 42 -9.84 8.04 8.16
C GLY A 42 -9.87 8.05 6.64
N SER A 43 -10.60 9.00 6.06
CA SER A 43 -10.78 9.16 4.61
C SER A 43 -9.89 10.24 3.98
N GLU A 44 -8.91 10.75 4.74
CA GLU A 44 -7.93 11.73 4.26
C GLU A 44 -6.51 11.14 4.29
N LEU A 45 -5.78 11.31 3.19
CA LEU A 45 -4.35 11.00 3.07
C LEU A 45 -3.60 12.31 2.83
N THR A 46 -2.71 12.66 3.75
CA THR A 46 -1.78 13.79 3.60
C THR A 46 -0.41 13.29 3.19
N VAL A 47 0.21 13.90 2.18
CA VAL A 47 1.53 13.56 1.63
C VAL A 47 2.40 14.81 1.49
N ASP A 48 3.69 14.72 1.77
CA ASP A 48 4.63 15.86 1.70
C ASP A 48 6.06 15.41 1.33
N THR A 49 6.55 15.91 0.19
CA THR A 49 7.93 15.69 -0.30
C THR A 49 8.92 16.78 0.14
N GLY A 50 8.51 17.67 1.03
CA GLY A 50 9.26 18.84 1.51
C GLY A 50 8.79 20.18 0.90
N GLY A 51 7.89 20.13 -0.09
CA GLY A 51 7.27 21.32 -0.71
C GLY A 51 6.04 21.84 0.03
N GLY A 52 5.57 21.11 1.04
CA GLY A 52 4.34 21.39 1.78
C GLY A 52 3.28 20.30 1.58
N PRO A 53 2.36 20.13 2.55
CA PRO A 53 1.43 19.01 2.56
C PRO A 53 0.36 19.13 1.47
N VAL A 54 0.20 18.08 0.68
CA VAL A 54 -0.92 17.85 -0.24
C VAL A 54 -1.90 16.90 0.43
N ARG A 55 -3.20 17.21 0.38
CA ARG A 55 -4.27 16.40 0.98
C ARG A 55 -5.13 15.78 -0.10
N HIS A 56 -5.36 14.49 0.00
CA HIS A 56 -6.28 13.75 -0.84
C HIS A 56 -7.41 13.21 0.02
N ARG A 57 -8.61 13.19 -0.55
CA ARG A 57 -9.78 12.54 0.04
C ARG A 57 -10.11 11.28 -0.75
N LEU A 58 -10.67 10.31 -0.05
CA LEU A 58 -11.04 9.04 -0.64
C LEU A 58 -12.11 9.23 -1.73
N ASP A 59 -13.10 10.09 -1.46
CA ASP A 59 -14.10 10.59 -2.42
C ASP A 59 -14.70 9.49 -3.32
N GLY A 60 -15.25 8.45 -2.69
CA GLY A 60 -15.93 7.35 -3.38
C GLY A 60 -15.03 6.25 -3.93
N ALA A 61 -13.70 6.36 -3.79
CA ALA A 61 -12.80 5.21 -3.93
C ALA A 61 -13.00 4.24 -2.75
N ASP A 62 -12.63 2.98 -2.95
CA ASP A 62 -12.70 1.94 -1.91
C ASP A 62 -11.57 2.14 -0.90
N TYR A 63 -10.33 2.31 -1.39
CA TYR A 63 -9.13 2.55 -0.57
C TYR A 63 -8.18 3.55 -1.25
N PHE A 64 -7.23 4.09 -0.48
CA PHE A 64 -6.06 4.77 -1.04
C PHE A 64 -5.04 3.73 -1.51
N ASP A 65 -4.25 4.11 -2.51
CA ASP A 65 -3.01 3.42 -2.87
C ASP A 65 -1.91 4.47 -3.03
N LEU A 66 -0.91 4.46 -2.15
CA LEU A 66 0.24 5.33 -2.28
C LEU A 66 1.37 4.57 -2.98
N GLN A 67 1.81 5.09 -4.12
CA GLN A 67 2.89 4.47 -4.89
C GLN A 67 4.09 4.16 -4.00
N HIS A 68 4.67 2.98 -4.18
CA HIS A 68 5.82 2.47 -3.40
C HIS A 68 5.54 2.20 -1.91
N SER A 69 4.28 2.20 -1.46
CA SER A 69 3.92 1.81 -0.09
C SER A 69 3.17 0.48 -0.06
N ALA A 70 3.83 -0.54 0.48
CA ALA A 70 3.22 -1.86 0.65
C ALA A 70 2.07 -1.86 1.69
N PHE A 71 2.03 -0.88 2.60
CA PHE A 71 0.97 -0.78 3.61
C PHE A 71 -0.42 -0.65 2.97
N PHE A 72 -0.54 0.08 1.85
CA PHE A 72 -1.84 0.32 1.25
C PHE A 72 -2.44 -0.93 0.59
N ASN A 73 -1.62 -1.88 0.13
CA ASN A 73 -2.10 -3.19 -0.34
C ASN A 73 -2.72 -4.04 0.79
N SER A 74 -2.36 -3.78 2.05
CA SER A 74 -2.94 -4.47 3.20
C SER A 74 -4.36 -3.99 3.55
N LEU A 75 -4.75 -2.79 3.12
CA LEU A 75 -6.08 -2.23 3.44
C LEU A 75 -7.23 -3.11 2.92
N PRO A 76 -7.34 -3.39 1.60
CA PRO A 76 -8.39 -4.27 1.09
C PRO A 76 -8.27 -5.69 1.64
N VAL A 77 -7.04 -6.19 1.81
CA VAL A 77 -6.80 -7.56 2.27
C VAL A 77 -7.35 -7.80 3.66
N VAL A 78 -7.07 -6.89 4.59
CA VAL A 78 -7.53 -7.01 5.97
C VAL A 78 -9.01 -6.65 6.10
N ARG A 79 -9.48 -5.59 5.43
CA ARG A 79 -10.87 -5.13 5.56
C ARG A 79 -11.88 -6.10 4.94
N ASP A 80 -11.51 -6.77 3.86
CA ASP A 80 -12.42 -7.63 3.10
C ASP A 80 -12.18 -9.13 3.33
N GLY A 81 -11.23 -9.49 4.20
CA GLY A 81 -10.95 -10.89 4.53
C GLY A 81 -10.38 -11.69 3.35
N LEU A 82 -9.50 -11.09 2.54
CA LEU A 82 -9.00 -11.74 1.32
C LEU A 82 -8.09 -12.95 1.59
N LEU A 83 -7.65 -13.15 2.83
CA LEU A 83 -6.84 -14.31 3.23
C LEU A 83 -7.71 -15.45 3.77
N ASP A 84 -9.01 -15.25 3.92
CA ASP A 84 -9.92 -16.27 4.42
C ASP A 84 -10.08 -17.42 3.41
N ALA A 85 -10.34 -18.61 3.93
CA ALA A 85 -10.56 -19.79 3.10
C ALA A 85 -11.79 -19.58 2.20
N GLY A 86 -11.57 -19.65 0.88
CA GLY A 86 -12.62 -19.48 -0.12
C GLY A 86 -12.96 -18.02 -0.45
N ALA A 87 -12.14 -17.05 -0.03
CA ALA A 87 -12.30 -15.66 -0.43
C ALA A 87 -12.31 -15.54 -1.96
N ALA A 88 -13.29 -14.78 -2.48
CA ALA A 88 -13.42 -14.53 -3.91
C ALA A 88 -12.48 -13.41 -4.37
N SER A 89 -12.06 -13.45 -5.62
CA SER A 89 -11.37 -12.33 -6.26
C SER A 89 -12.24 -11.08 -6.26
N ARG A 90 -11.62 -9.91 -6.09
CA ARG A 90 -12.31 -8.62 -6.05
C ARG A 90 -11.59 -7.57 -6.89
N ASP A 91 -12.39 -6.69 -7.47
CA ASP A 91 -11.92 -5.48 -8.13
C ASP A 91 -12.21 -4.28 -7.23
N TYR A 92 -11.24 -3.40 -7.09
CA TYR A 92 -11.29 -2.19 -6.28
C TYR A 92 -11.06 -0.97 -7.13
N THR A 93 -11.76 0.11 -6.82
CA THR A 93 -11.45 1.45 -7.31
C THR A 93 -10.57 2.13 -6.28
N MET A 94 -9.27 2.22 -6.56
CA MET A 94 -8.32 2.90 -5.67
C MET A 94 -8.18 4.38 -6.00
N ARG A 95 -7.98 5.20 -4.96
CA ARG A 95 -7.40 6.53 -5.09
C ARG A 95 -5.87 6.38 -5.09
N PHE A 96 -5.31 6.14 -6.27
CA PHE A 96 -3.87 6.01 -6.45
C PHE A 96 -3.20 7.38 -6.41
N VAL A 97 -2.22 7.55 -5.52
CA VAL A 97 -1.38 8.75 -5.38
C VAL A 97 0.02 8.43 -5.89
N SER A 98 0.44 9.12 -6.94
CA SER A 98 1.75 8.94 -7.56
C SER A 98 2.87 9.62 -6.78
N VAL A 99 4.08 9.09 -6.87
CA VAL A 99 5.30 9.62 -6.22
C VAL A 99 6.39 9.73 -7.29
N PRO A 100 7.13 10.86 -7.36
CA PRO A 100 7.13 12.00 -6.44
C PRO A 100 6.11 13.11 -6.75
N ASP A 101 5.25 12.95 -7.77
CA ASP A 101 4.36 14.01 -8.27
C ASP A 101 3.21 14.38 -7.32
N LEU A 102 2.78 13.46 -6.45
CA LEU A 102 1.67 13.62 -5.50
C LEU A 102 0.31 13.91 -6.15
N SER A 103 0.14 13.61 -7.44
CA SER A 103 -1.19 13.64 -8.07
C SER A 103 -1.97 12.37 -7.77
N ALA A 104 -3.29 12.52 -7.62
CA ALA A 104 -4.19 11.40 -7.37
C ALA A 104 -5.12 11.12 -8.55
N THR A 105 -5.23 9.84 -8.92
CA THR A 105 -6.12 9.35 -9.97
C THR A 105 -6.95 8.16 -9.46
N LEU A 106 -8.08 7.89 -10.09
CA LEU A 106 -8.82 6.65 -9.85
C LEU A 106 -8.24 5.53 -10.71
N THR A 107 -7.92 4.39 -10.10
CA THR A 107 -7.40 3.22 -10.79
C THR A 107 -8.16 1.97 -10.39
N THR A 108 -8.51 1.12 -11.34
CA THR A 108 -9.04 -0.21 -11.05
C THR A 108 -7.89 -1.17 -10.75
N GLN A 109 -8.01 -1.91 -9.66
CA GLN A 109 -7.04 -2.90 -9.22
C GLN A 109 -7.76 -4.19 -8.85
N ARG A 110 -7.20 -5.33 -9.23
CA ARG A 110 -7.78 -6.63 -8.97
C ARG A 110 -6.89 -7.45 -8.05
N TYR A 111 -7.52 -8.04 -7.03
CA TYR A 111 -6.89 -8.86 -6.01
C TYR A 111 -7.50 -10.26 -6.09
N GLU A 112 -6.66 -11.26 -6.40
CA GLU A 112 -7.07 -12.66 -6.54
C GLU A 112 -6.41 -13.53 -5.47
N PRO A 113 -7.13 -13.98 -4.44
CA PRO A 113 -6.59 -14.89 -3.44
C PRO A 113 -6.06 -16.18 -4.10
N ARG A 114 -4.81 -16.56 -3.78
CA ARG A 114 -4.17 -17.80 -4.26
C ARG A 114 -4.13 -18.89 -3.18
N GLY A 115 -4.52 -18.56 -1.95
CA GLY A 115 -4.31 -19.40 -0.78
C GLY A 115 -2.94 -19.15 -0.16
N GLY A 116 -2.65 -19.77 1.00
CA GLY A 116 -1.33 -19.67 1.63
C GLY A 116 -0.94 -18.25 2.11
N ARG A 117 -1.91 -17.34 2.28
CA ARG A 117 -1.72 -15.90 2.53
C ARG A 117 -1.08 -15.14 1.37
N THR A 118 -1.22 -15.64 0.14
CA THR A 118 -0.79 -14.97 -1.08
C THR A 118 -2.00 -14.45 -1.84
N VAL A 119 -1.91 -13.21 -2.32
CA VAL A 119 -2.88 -12.60 -3.23
C VAL A 119 -2.15 -12.15 -4.47
N GLN A 120 -2.65 -12.56 -5.65
CA GLN A 120 -2.16 -12.00 -6.90
C GLN A 120 -2.80 -10.63 -7.11
N PHE A 121 -1.95 -9.61 -7.21
CA PHE A 121 -2.33 -8.27 -7.56
C PHE A 121 -2.24 -8.05 -9.07
N SER A 122 -3.17 -7.26 -9.61
CA SER A 122 -3.07 -6.76 -10.99
C SER A 122 -3.66 -5.37 -11.17
N SER A 123 -3.00 -4.55 -12.00
CA SER A 123 -3.49 -3.25 -12.43
C SER A 123 -2.94 -2.92 -13.82
N GLY A 124 -3.84 -2.72 -14.80
CA GLY A 124 -3.44 -2.65 -16.20
C GLY A 124 -2.71 -3.93 -16.64
N ASP A 125 -1.53 -3.78 -17.22
CA ASP A 125 -0.69 -4.90 -17.67
C ASP A 125 0.22 -5.46 -16.55
N TYR A 126 0.33 -4.76 -15.42
CA TYR A 126 1.16 -5.17 -14.30
C TYR A 126 0.48 -6.25 -13.47
N ARG A 127 1.25 -7.26 -13.08
CA ARG A 127 0.85 -8.34 -12.17
C ARG A 127 2.01 -8.73 -11.28
N ALA A 128 1.72 -9.08 -10.03
CA ALA A 128 2.68 -9.66 -9.11
C ALA A 128 1.97 -10.35 -7.96
N ASP A 129 2.59 -11.39 -7.40
CA ASP A 129 2.09 -12.03 -6.20
C ASP A 129 2.57 -11.25 -4.97
N ILE A 130 1.67 -11.13 -3.98
CA ILE A 130 1.94 -10.45 -2.72
C ILE A 130 1.67 -11.44 -1.59
N ASP A 131 2.69 -11.68 -0.78
CA ASP A 131 2.61 -12.50 0.43
C ASP A 131 2.33 -11.61 1.64
N PHE A 132 1.41 -12.07 2.47
CA PHE A 132 0.98 -11.37 3.68
C PHE A 132 1.30 -12.19 4.93
N ASP A 133 1.50 -11.52 6.06
CA ASP A 133 1.55 -12.18 7.37
C ASP A 133 0.16 -12.60 7.86
N GLU A 134 0.11 -13.20 9.05
CA GLU A 134 -1.14 -13.68 9.68
C GLU A 134 -2.13 -12.54 9.98
N ASP A 135 -1.65 -11.31 10.10
CA ASP A 135 -2.47 -10.12 10.35
C ASP A 135 -2.82 -9.38 9.05
N GLY A 136 -2.45 -9.92 7.89
CA GLY A 136 -2.72 -9.36 6.57
C GLY A 136 -1.82 -8.18 6.16
N TYR A 137 -0.64 -8.05 6.77
CA TYR A 137 0.37 -7.07 6.36
C TYR A 137 1.36 -7.66 5.36
N VAL A 138 1.71 -6.89 4.32
CA VAL A 138 2.65 -7.34 3.28
C VAL A 138 4.00 -7.74 3.87
N VAL A 139 4.46 -8.94 3.53
CA VAL A 139 5.79 -9.49 3.82
C VAL A 139 6.69 -9.37 2.59
N LEU A 140 6.20 -9.81 1.44
CA LEU A 140 6.90 -9.77 0.17
C LEU A 140 5.91 -9.35 -0.92
N TYR A 141 6.27 -8.31 -1.64
CA TYR A 141 5.67 -7.95 -2.91
C TYR A 141 6.69 -8.35 -3.97
N GLU A 142 6.41 -9.42 -4.71
CA GLU A 142 7.37 -10.09 -5.60
C GLU A 142 8.10 -9.09 -6.51
N ASP A 143 9.43 -9.21 -6.55
CA ASP A 143 10.38 -8.37 -7.30
C ASP A 143 10.31 -6.86 -7.03
N TYR A 144 9.53 -6.41 -6.04
CA TYR A 144 9.26 -5.00 -5.82
C TYR A 144 9.62 -4.51 -4.42
N LEU A 145 8.99 -5.05 -3.37
CA LEU A 145 9.16 -4.61 -1.99
C LEU A 145 9.29 -5.79 -1.03
N GLN A 146 10.25 -5.73 -0.12
CA GLN A 146 10.40 -6.73 0.94
C GLN A 146 10.35 -6.07 2.31
N ARG A 147 9.53 -6.62 3.22
CA ARG A 147 9.51 -6.21 4.62
C ARG A 147 10.75 -6.73 5.34
N LEU A 148 11.51 -5.83 5.94
CA LEU A 148 12.61 -6.16 6.83
C LEU A 148 12.05 -6.57 8.20
N GLN A 149 12.61 -7.63 8.78
CA GLN A 149 12.35 -7.93 10.19
C GLN A 149 13.19 -6.98 11.06
N PRO A 150 12.62 -6.42 12.15
CA PRO A 150 13.41 -5.72 13.15
C PRO A 150 14.48 -6.61 13.77
#